data_AF-A0A1V8NT63-F1
#
_entry.id   AF-A0A1V8NT63-F1
#
_cell.length_a   1.000
_cell.length_b   1.000
_cell.length_c   1.000
_cell.angle_alpha   90.00
_cell.angle_beta   90.00
_cell.angle_gamma   90.00
#
_symmetry.space_group_name_H-M   'P 1'
#
loop_
_entity.id
_entity.type
_entity.pdbx_description
1 polymer ?
#
loop_
_entity_poly.entity_id
_entity_poly.type
_entity_poly.pdbx_seq_one_letter_code
_entity_poly.pdbx_strand_id
1 'polypeptide(L)'
;MKYRFINEHRTVWGVMTMCRVLNVARAGFYAWLHNPVSARDKDNQRLLMLIRDSYSLSGGVYGYRRVHGDLNEIGETCGKNRVGRIMQLNRIKAVRGYKAPRRIAGRPSVVAPNRVQRQLTVVRANQVWVTDITYIRTWQRFCRASNLAPSMSRRGNCWDNAVAESFFSSLKKERIMKIIYKTRDLARADIFDYIEVSYNRARRHNHLGSVSPEAFGQASS
;
A
#
# COMPACT_ATOMS: atom_id res chain seq x y z
N MET A 1 21.91 -26.79 4.14
CA MET A 1 21.49 -28.11 4.66
C MET A 1 22.58 -29.16 4.37
N LYS A 2 23.77 -29.06 4.99
CA LYS A 2 24.80 -30.11 4.85
C LYS A 2 24.57 -31.25 5.85
N TYR A 3 24.28 -30.91 7.11
CA TYR A 3 24.02 -31.92 8.15
C TYR A 3 22.70 -32.68 7.96
N ARG A 4 21.64 -32.02 7.46
CA ARG A 4 20.39 -32.71 7.11
C ARG A 4 20.60 -33.80 6.06
N PHE A 5 21.34 -33.49 4.99
CA PHE A 5 21.69 -34.46 3.94
C PHE A 5 22.49 -35.65 4.49
N ILE A 6 23.49 -35.37 5.34
CA ILE A 6 24.29 -36.41 6.01
C ILE A 6 23.40 -37.32 6.86
N ASN A 7 22.41 -36.76 7.57
CA ASN A 7 21.51 -37.54 8.39
C ASN A 7 20.56 -38.41 7.57
N GLU A 8 20.04 -37.89 6.45
CA GLU A 8 19.11 -38.60 5.57
C GLU A 8 19.79 -39.81 4.87
N HIS A 9 21.10 -39.76 4.63
CA HIS A 9 21.83 -40.79 3.88
C HIS A 9 22.85 -41.57 4.72
N ARG A 10 22.80 -41.45 6.05
CA ARG A 10 23.75 -42.09 6.98
C ARG A 10 23.72 -43.63 6.98
N THR A 11 22.65 -44.22 6.45
CA THR A 11 22.48 -45.67 6.29
C THR A 11 23.09 -46.20 4.99
N VAL A 12 23.27 -45.33 4.00
CA VAL A 12 23.80 -45.67 2.67
C VAL A 12 25.31 -45.38 2.60
N TRP A 13 25.75 -44.27 3.18
CA TRP A 13 27.15 -43.87 3.18
C TRP A 13 27.66 -43.58 4.59
N GLY A 14 28.96 -43.83 4.80
CA GLY A 14 29.62 -43.52 6.06
C GLY A 14 29.63 -42.01 6.35
N VAL A 15 29.22 -41.62 7.57
CA VAL A 15 29.20 -40.22 8.02
C VAL A 15 30.56 -39.53 7.86
N MET A 16 31.65 -40.26 8.12
CA MET A 16 33.03 -39.75 7.94
C MET A 16 33.33 -39.38 6.49
N THR A 17 32.88 -40.21 5.54
CA THR A 17 33.06 -39.99 4.11
C THR A 17 32.28 -38.76 3.66
N MET A 18 31.00 -38.67 4.05
CA MET A 18 30.16 -37.52 3.70
C MET A 18 30.67 -36.20 4.32
N CYS A 19 31.15 -36.23 5.57
CA CYS A 19 31.73 -35.05 6.22
C CYS A 19 32.99 -34.54 5.50
N ARG A 20 33.85 -35.46 5.03
CA ARG A 20 35.02 -35.10 4.20
C ARG A 20 34.59 -34.50 2.86
N VAL A 21 33.68 -35.16 2.13
CA VAL A 21 33.23 -34.71 0.81
C VAL A 21 32.53 -33.35 0.87
N LEU A 22 31.69 -33.12 1.89
CA LEU A 22 30.93 -31.87 2.04
C LEU A 22 31.71 -30.75 2.74
N ASN A 23 32.95 -31.02 3.13
CA ASN A 23 33.85 -30.14 3.89
C ASN A 23 33.17 -29.58 5.15
N VAL A 24 32.76 -30.48 6.06
CA VAL A 24 32.13 -30.14 7.35
C VAL A 24 32.74 -30.94 8.50
N ALA A 25 32.85 -30.30 9.68
CA ALA A 25 33.36 -30.97 10.86
C ALA A 25 32.39 -32.06 11.38
N ARG A 26 32.93 -33.24 11.71
CA ARG A 26 32.19 -34.36 12.30
C ARG A 26 31.50 -33.96 13.62
N ALA A 27 32.22 -33.27 14.50
CA ALA A 27 31.67 -32.80 15.78
C ALA A 27 30.44 -31.91 15.58
N GLY A 28 30.45 -31.05 14.55
CA GLY A 28 29.31 -30.20 14.20
C GLY A 28 28.08 -30.98 13.75
N PHE A 29 28.25 -32.14 13.10
CA PHE A 29 27.13 -33.01 12.74
C PHE A 29 26.43 -33.60 13.97
N TYR A 30 27.18 -34.11 14.95
CA TYR A 30 26.60 -34.68 16.17
C TYR A 30 26.00 -33.58 17.07
N ALA A 31 26.61 -32.40 17.14
CA ALA A 31 25.99 -31.25 17.80
C ALA A 31 24.66 -30.86 17.14
N TRP A 32 24.61 -30.85 15.81
CA TRP A 32 23.38 -30.63 15.03
C TRP A 32 22.36 -31.75 15.23
N LEU A 33 22.79 -32.99 15.45
CA LEU A 33 21.87 -34.12 15.69
C LEU A 33 21.03 -33.92 16.95
N HIS A 34 21.60 -33.33 18.00
CA HIS A 34 20.88 -32.96 19.22
C HIS A 34 20.02 -31.70 19.06
N ASN A 35 20.47 -30.73 18.28
CA ASN A 35 19.76 -29.47 18.01
C ASN A 35 19.69 -29.16 16.51
N PRO A 36 18.80 -29.83 15.76
CA PRO A 36 18.80 -29.76 14.28
C PRO A 36 18.25 -28.45 13.73
N VAL A 37 17.48 -27.71 14.54
CA VAL A 37 16.89 -26.43 14.18
C VAL A 37 17.72 -25.30 14.78
N SER A 38 18.25 -24.43 13.94
CA SER A 38 19.02 -23.27 14.39
C SER A 38 18.12 -22.32 15.19
N ALA A 39 18.69 -21.57 16.15
CA ALA A 39 17.95 -20.54 16.89
C ALA A 39 17.26 -19.55 15.93
N ARG A 40 17.91 -19.24 14.80
CA ARG A 40 17.35 -18.38 13.76
C ARG A 40 16.13 -19.00 13.06
N ASP A 41 16.12 -20.30 12.84
CA ASP A 41 14.99 -21.00 12.23
C ASP A 41 13.82 -21.11 13.21
N LYS A 42 14.09 -21.32 14.51
CA LYS A 42 13.07 -21.24 15.56
C LYS A 42 12.41 -19.86 15.58
N ASP A 43 13.20 -18.79 15.53
CA ASP A 43 12.66 -17.42 15.47
C ASP A 43 11.93 -17.13 14.15
N ASN A 44 12.39 -17.69 13.02
CA ASN A 44 11.64 -17.60 11.75
C ASN A 44 10.28 -18.30 11.83
N GLN A 45 10.17 -19.43 12.55
CA GLN A 45 8.90 -20.12 12.78
C GLN A 45 7.96 -19.30 13.66
N ARG A 46 8.48 -18.69 14.73
CA ARG A 46 7.73 -17.74 15.57
C ARG A 46 7.22 -16.55 14.74
N LEU A 47 8.09 -15.94 13.95
CA LEU A 47 7.74 -14.80 13.11
C LEU A 47 6.73 -15.19 12.01
N LEU A 48 6.81 -16.41 11.48
CA LEU A 48 5.84 -16.93 10.52
C LEU A 48 4.42 -16.99 11.09
N MET A 49 4.25 -17.29 12.39
CA MET A 49 2.94 -17.29 13.03
C MET A 49 2.33 -15.89 13.02
N LEU A 50 3.08 -14.88 13.47
CA LEU A 50 2.61 -13.49 13.45
C LEU A 50 2.32 -12.98 12.04
N ILE A 51 3.12 -13.39 11.06
CA ILE A 51 2.88 -13.10 9.63
C ILE A 51 1.55 -13.69 9.17
N ARG A 52 1.23 -14.93 9.57
CA ARG A 52 -0.02 -15.60 9.20
C ARG A 52 -1.22 -14.92 9.86
N ASP A 53 -1.08 -14.48 11.10
CA ASP A 53 -2.15 -13.80 11.82
C ASP A 53 -2.48 -12.45 11.15
N SER A 54 -1.48 -11.59 10.92
CA SER A 54 -1.64 -10.33 10.18
C SER A 54 -2.21 -10.56 8.77
N TYR A 55 -1.69 -11.56 8.04
CA TYR A 55 -2.17 -11.87 6.70
C TYR A 55 -3.64 -12.32 6.69
N SER A 56 -4.04 -13.16 7.64
CA SER A 56 -5.40 -13.68 7.76
C SER A 56 -6.39 -12.60 8.18
N LEU A 57 -6.01 -11.74 9.14
CA LEU A 57 -6.79 -10.56 9.54
C LEU A 57 -7.02 -9.61 8.36
N SER A 58 -6.05 -9.49 7.45
CA SER A 58 -6.21 -8.69 6.22
C SER A 58 -7.09 -9.32 5.14
N GLY A 59 -7.59 -10.55 5.34
CA GLY A 59 -8.29 -11.31 4.30
C GLY A 59 -7.39 -11.66 3.10
N GLY A 60 -6.08 -11.78 3.32
CA GLY A 60 -5.08 -12.04 2.28
C GLY A 60 -4.77 -10.86 1.35
N VAL A 61 -5.24 -9.66 1.67
CA VAL A 61 -4.95 -8.44 0.88
C VAL A 61 -3.52 -7.94 1.11
N TYR A 62 -2.97 -8.14 2.31
CA TYR A 62 -1.68 -7.55 2.66
C TYR A 62 -0.51 -8.30 2.01
N GLY A 63 0.40 -7.53 1.43
CA GLY A 63 1.74 -7.98 1.05
C GLY A 63 2.75 -7.73 2.16
N TYR A 64 3.97 -8.23 1.98
CA TYR A 64 5.01 -8.23 3.02
C TYR A 64 5.35 -6.87 3.63
N ARG A 65 5.17 -5.77 2.89
CA ARG A 65 5.40 -4.41 3.42
C ARG A 65 4.35 -4.00 4.44
N ARG A 66 3.08 -4.36 4.23
CA ARG A 66 1.99 -4.06 5.17
C ARG A 66 2.06 -4.98 6.38
N VAL A 67 2.28 -6.27 6.16
CA VAL A 67 2.54 -7.24 7.24
C VAL A 67 3.71 -6.79 8.12
N HIS A 68 4.80 -6.31 7.53
CA HIS A 68 5.92 -5.72 8.28
C HIS A 68 5.50 -4.48 9.10
N GLY A 69 4.62 -3.64 8.57
CA GLY A 69 4.04 -2.51 9.30
C GLY A 69 3.26 -2.97 10.53
N ASP A 70 2.37 -3.96 10.38
CA ASP A 70 1.60 -4.53 11.48
C ASP A 70 2.51 -5.14 12.56
N LEU A 71 3.55 -5.87 12.14
CA LEU A 71 4.55 -6.45 13.04
C LEU A 71 5.29 -5.37 13.83
N ASN A 72 5.71 -4.29 13.18
CA ASN A 72 6.34 -3.17 13.87
C ASN A 72 5.40 -2.51 14.89
N GLU A 73 4.09 -2.41 14.58
CA GLU A 73 3.09 -1.78 15.46
C GLU A 73 2.85 -2.61 16.74
N ILE A 74 2.93 -3.93 16.66
CA ILE A 74 2.90 -4.82 17.84
C ILE A 74 4.25 -4.91 18.58
N GLY A 75 5.26 -4.14 18.17
CA GLY A 75 6.56 -4.07 18.83
C GLY A 75 7.60 -5.10 18.34
N GLU A 76 7.33 -5.83 17.24
CA GLU A 76 8.28 -6.80 16.70
C GLU A 76 9.41 -6.13 15.92
N THR A 77 10.65 -6.37 16.37
CA THR A 77 11.85 -5.83 15.73
C THR A 77 12.35 -6.78 14.63
N CYS A 78 11.75 -6.70 13.45
CA CYS A 78 12.17 -7.48 12.28
C CYS A 78 12.39 -6.63 11.03
N GLY A 79 13.30 -7.07 10.15
CA GLY A 79 13.54 -6.38 8.88
C GLY A 79 12.50 -6.72 7.83
N LYS A 80 12.01 -5.71 7.08
CA LYS A 80 11.03 -5.90 5.99
C LYS A 80 11.39 -6.99 4.98
N ASN A 81 12.68 -7.13 4.65
CA ASN A 81 13.16 -8.14 3.71
C ASN A 81 13.12 -9.56 4.30
N ARG A 82 13.27 -9.69 5.63
CA ARG A 82 13.12 -10.97 6.34
C ARG A 82 11.67 -11.45 6.27
N VAL A 83 10.71 -10.56 6.53
CA VAL A 83 9.28 -10.82 6.37
C VAL A 83 8.96 -11.27 4.94
N GLY A 84 9.45 -10.51 3.95
CA GLY A 84 9.28 -10.86 2.54
C GLY A 84 9.82 -12.25 2.17
N ARG A 85 11.02 -12.60 2.65
CA ARG A 85 11.61 -13.92 2.44
C ARG A 85 10.79 -15.03 3.09
N ILE A 86 10.35 -14.86 4.34
CA ILE A 86 9.55 -15.86 5.07
C ILE A 86 8.20 -16.08 4.36
N MET A 87 7.53 -15.01 3.94
CA MET A 87 6.29 -15.09 3.16
C MET A 87 6.50 -15.84 1.85
N GLN A 88 7.57 -15.52 1.10
CA GLN A 88 7.89 -16.19 -0.15
C GLN A 88 8.13 -17.69 0.04
N LEU A 89 8.95 -18.08 1.03
CA LEU A 89 9.24 -19.49 1.35
C LEU A 89 7.97 -20.28 1.71
N ASN A 90 7.00 -19.62 2.34
CA ASN A 90 5.73 -20.21 2.75
C ASN A 90 4.59 -20.00 1.72
N ARG A 91 4.91 -19.51 0.52
CA ARG A 91 3.96 -19.25 -0.58
C ARG A 91 2.82 -18.29 -0.20
N ILE A 92 3.03 -17.42 0.78
CA ILE A 92 2.08 -16.38 1.18
C ILE A 92 2.25 -15.19 0.24
N LYS A 93 1.19 -14.86 -0.51
CA LYS A 93 1.18 -13.74 -1.46
C LYS A 93 -0.13 -12.98 -1.35
N ALA A 94 -0.08 -11.66 -1.54
CA ALA A 94 -1.29 -10.84 -1.57
C ALA A 94 -2.22 -11.31 -2.70
N VAL A 95 -3.48 -11.57 -2.38
CA VAL A 95 -4.51 -12.09 -3.31
C VAL A 95 -4.81 -11.08 -4.42
N ARG A 96 -4.71 -9.78 -4.13
CA ARG A 96 -4.90 -8.71 -5.11
C ARG A 96 -3.60 -7.95 -5.30
N GLY A 97 -2.95 -8.15 -6.45
CA GLY A 97 -1.89 -7.27 -6.93
C GLY A 97 -2.47 -6.04 -7.64
N TYR A 98 -1.77 -4.91 -7.57
CA TYR A 98 -2.03 -3.80 -8.49
C TYR A 98 -1.79 -4.30 -9.93
N LYS A 99 -2.74 -4.09 -10.83
CA LYS A 99 -2.52 -4.36 -12.27
C LYS A 99 -1.33 -3.51 -12.71
N ALA A 100 -0.28 -4.15 -13.24
CA ALA A 100 0.82 -3.43 -13.84
C ALA A 100 0.26 -2.51 -14.95
N PRO A 101 0.63 -1.21 -14.97
CA PRO A 101 0.15 -0.31 -15.99
C PRO A 101 0.57 -0.82 -17.36
N ARG A 102 -0.41 -1.05 -18.25
CA ARG A 102 -0.14 -1.44 -19.63
C ARG A 102 0.20 -0.19 -20.43
N ARG A 103 1.20 -0.27 -21.31
CA ARG A 103 1.49 0.80 -22.28
C ARG A 103 0.30 0.91 -23.23
N ILE A 104 -0.43 2.02 -23.14
CA ILE A 104 -1.49 2.34 -24.09
C ILE A 104 -0.82 2.96 -25.31
N ALA A 105 -0.91 2.30 -26.46
CA ALA A 105 -0.53 2.84 -27.76
C ALA A 105 -1.77 3.45 -28.43
N GLY A 106 -1.61 4.59 -29.09
CA GLY A 106 -2.70 5.26 -29.81
C GLY A 106 -2.57 6.78 -29.82
N ARG A 107 -3.50 7.44 -30.55
CA ARG A 107 -3.58 8.91 -30.56
C ARG A 107 -3.87 9.41 -29.13
N PRO A 108 -3.16 10.45 -28.65
CA PRO A 108 -3.52 11.12 -27.41
C PRO A 108 -4.99 11.54 -27.45
N SER A 109 -5.70 11.41 -26.33
CA SER A 109 -7.03 12.01 -26.21
C SER A 109 -6.92 13.52 -26.45
N VAL A 110 -7.97 14.10 -27.06
CA VAL A 110 -8.06 15.56 -27.20
C VAL A 110 -8.09 16.16 -25.79
N VAL A 111 -6.99 16.79 -25.39
CA VAL A 111 -6.83 17.42 -24.08
C VAL A 111 -7.56 18.76 -24.12
N ALA A 112 -8.49 18.99 -23.19
CA ALA A 112 -9.11 20.30 -23.03
C ALA A 112 -8.02 21.35 -22.74
N PRO A 113 -8.13 22.58 -23.25
CA PRO A 113 -7.13 23.62 -22.97
C PRO A 113 -7.01 23.85 -21.46
N ASN A 114 -5.80 24.08 -20.96
CA ASN A 114 -5.59 24.45 -19.57
C ASN A 114 -6.02 25.90 -19.35
N ARG A 115 -7.20 26.10 -18.78
CA ARG A 115 -7.79 27.41 -18.50
C ARG A 115 -7.38 27.98 -17.15
N VAL A 116 -7.09 27.11 -16.19
CA VAL A 116 -6.80 27.48 -14.79
C VAL A 116 -5.35 27.91 -14.61
N GLN A 117 -4.42 27.37 -15.42
CA GLN A 117 -3.00 27.76 -15.42
C GLN A 117 -2.37 27.81 -14.01
N ARG A 118 -2.70 26.82 -13.15
CA ARG A 118 -2.26 26.70 -11.75
C ARG A 118 -2.79 27.76 -10.78
N GLN A 119 -3.74 28.60 -11.18
CA GLN A 119 -4.43 29.52 -10.28
C GLN A 119 -5.55 28.77 -9.54
N LEU A 120 -5.15 28.03 -8.49
CA LEU A 120 -6.06 27.22 -7.67
C LEU A 120 -6.56 27.97 -6.42
N THR A 121 -5.93 29.10 -6.10
CA THR A 121 -6.41 30.04 -5.08
C THR A 121 -7.62 30.78 -5.64
N VAL A 122 -8.78 30.58 -5.05
CA VAL A 122 -10.04 31.19 -5.47
C VAL A 122 -10.57 32.11 -4.38
N VAL A 123 -11.23 33.20 -4.80
CA VAL A 123 -11.79 34.20 -3.88
C VAL A 123 -13.16 33.74 -3.37
N ARG A 124 -13.87 32.91 -4.13
CA ARG A 124 -15.16 32.33 -3.76
C ARG A 124 -15.17 30.82 -3.99
N ALA A 125 -16.01 30.13 -3.21
CA ALA A 125 -16.29 28.72 -3.45
C ALA A 125 -16.87 28.49 -4.86
N ASN A 126 -16.76 27.25 -5.35
CA ASN A 126 -17.30 26.80 -6.63
C ASN A 126 -16.75 27.46 -7.91
N GLN A 127 -15.70 28.30 -7.83
CA GLN A 127 -15.04 28.88 -9.01
C GLN A 127 -14.20 27.86 -9.80
N VAL A 128 -13.51 26.95 -9.10
CA VAL A 128 -12.65 25.93 -9.70
C VAL A 128 -12.89 24.60 -8.97
N TRP A 129 -13.09 23.54 -9.75
CA TRP A 129 -13.28 22.18 -9.26
C TRP A 129 -12.12 21.32 -9.74
N VAL A 130 -11.46 20.61 -8.83
CA VAL A 130 -10.29 19.77 -9.14
C VAL A 130 -10.67 18.30 -8.99
N THR A 131 -10.33 17.48 -9.99
CA THR A 131 -10.61 16.04 -9.99
C THR A 131 -9.39 15.26 -10.46
N ASP A 132 -9.09 14.11 -9.84
CA ASP A 132 -8.02 13.20 -10.25
C ASP A 132 -8.47 12.18 -11.34
N ILE A 133 -9.58 12.45 -12.03
CA ILE A 133 -10.09 11.56 -13.09
C ILE A 133 -9.39 11.89 -14.40
N THR A 134 -8.51 10.98 -14.85
CA THR A 134 -7.61 11.25 -15.98
C THR A 134 -8.34 11.38 -17.31
N TYR A 135 -9.38 10.58 -17.57
CA TYR A 135 -10.28 10.72 -18.74
C TYR A 135 -11.35 9.63 -18.71
N ILE A 136 -12.63 10.02 -18.73
CA ILE A 136 -13.74 9.12 -19.06
C ILE A 136 -14.59 9.85 -20.10
N ARG A 137 -14.99 9.20 -21.20
CA ARG A 137 -15.85 9.83 -22.22
C ARG A 137 -17.15 10.41 -21.62
N THR A 138 -17.63 9.82 -20.54
CA THR A 138 -18.77 10.31 -19.76
C THR A 138 -18.49 11.65 -19.06
N TRP A 139 -17.22 11.95 -18.73
CA TRP A 139 -16.86 13.19 -18.05
C TRP A 139 -17.12 14.43 -18.91
N GLN A 140 -16.80 14.38 -20.20
CA GLN A 140 -17.11 15.49 -21.11
C GLN A 140 -18.62 15.73 -21.23
N ARG A 141 -19.43 14.66 -21.22
CA ARG A 141 -20.89 14.77 -21.19
C ARG A 141 -21.38 15.38 -19.89
N PHE A 142 -20.83 14.95 -18.76
CA PHE A 142 -21.14 15.51 -17.44
C PHE A 142 -20.82 17.01 -17.38
N CYS A 143 -19.63 17.44 -17.79
CA CYS A 143 -19.27 18.85 -17.80
C CYS A 143 -20.25 19.69 -18.63
N ARG A 144 -20.64 19.20 -19.82
CA ARG A 144 -21.63 19.89 -20.67
C ARG A 144 -23.01 19.95 -20.01
N ALA A 145 -23.48 18.86 -19.43
CA ALA A 145 -24.78 18.81 -18.77
C ALA A 145 -24.85 19.70 -17.51
N SER A 146 -23.73 19.84 -16.80
CA SER A 146 -23.62 20.65 -15.57
C SER A 146 -23.12 22.08 -15.81
N ASN A 147 -23.05 22.53 -17.08
CA ASN A 147 -22.55 23.85 -17.46
C ASN A 147 -21.11 24.17 -16.94
N LEU A 148 -20.24 23.16 -16.90
CA LEU A 148 -18.85 23.27 -16.47
C LEU A 148 -17.89 23.32 -17.67
N ALA A 149 -16.89 24.20 -17.59
CA ALA A 149 -15.82 24.26 -18.57
C ALA A 149 -14.66 23.32 -18.18
N PRO A 150 -14.33 22.28 -18.98
CA PRO A 150 -13.21 21.40 -18.65
C PRO A 150 -11.88 22.13 -18.86
N SER A 151 -10.95 21.92 -17.92
CA SER A 151 -9.58 22.41 -17.97
C SER A 151 -8.63 21.26 -17.62
N MET A 152 -7.66 20.95 -18.48
CA MET A 152 -6.72 19.83 -18.27
C MET A 152 -5.29 20.25 -18.58
N SER A 153 -4.36 19.85 -17.74
CA SER A 153 -2.93 20.02 -17.99
C SER A 153 -2.39 18.92 -18.90
N ARG A 154 -1.22 19.16 -19.51
CA ARG A 154 -0.53 18.13 -20.30
C ARG A 154 -0.12 16.97 -19.39
N ARG A 155 -0.13 15.75 -19.94
CA ARG A 155 0.40 14.56 -19.26
C ARG A 155 1.81 14.83 -18.70
N GLY A 156 2.04 14.45 -17.45
CA GLY A 156 3.33 14.63 -16.77
C GLY A 156 3.47 15.96 -16.00
N ASN A 157 2.45 16.80 -15.99
CA ASN A 157 2.43 18.02 -15.18
C ASN A 157 1.70 17.76 -13.85
N CYS A 158 2.46 17.35 -12.82
CA CYS A 158 1.94 16.97 -11.50
C CYS A 158 1.43 18.15 -10.66
N TRP A 159 1.84 19.38 -10.96
CA TRP A 159 1.53 20.56 -10.14
C TRP A 159 0.03 20.90 -10.13
N ASP A 160 -0.67 20.70 -11.24
CA ASP A 160 -2.11 20.95 -11.33
C ASP A 160 -2.94 19.93 -10.51
N ASN A 161 -2.36 18.75 -10.19
CA ASN A 161 -3.02 17.72 -9.37
C ASN A 161 -2.69 17.82 -7.88
N ALA A 162 -1.79 18.72 -7.48
CA ALA A 162 -1.24 18.74 -6.12
C ALA A 162 -2.31 18.90 -5.03
N VAL A 163 -3.39 19.65 -5.31
CA VAL A 163 -4.51 19.85 -4.37
C VAL A 163 -5.28 18.55 -4.14
N ALA A 164 -5.61 17.81 -5.21
CA ALA A 164 -6.26 16.51 -5.10
C ALA A 164 -5.34 15.47 -4.43
N GLU A 165 -4.06 15.44 -4.77
CA GLU A 165 -3.08 14.55 -4.13
C GLU A 165 -2.93 14.82 -2.62
N SER A 166 -2.97 16.10 -2.22
CA SER A 166 -2.96 16.49 -0.80
C SER A 166 -4.17 15.92 -0.05
N PHE A 167 -5.38 16.07 -0.62
CA PHE A 167 -6.60 15.46 -0.09
C PHE A 167 -6.45 13.94 0.05
N PHE A 168 -6.07 13.25 -1.03
CA PHE A 168 -5.95 11.79 -1.02
C PHE A 168 -4.85 11.31 -0.06
N SER A 169 -3.78 12.07 0.13
CA SER A 169 -2.74 11.78 1.11
C SER A 169 -3.31 11.80 2.53
N SER A 170 -4.07 12.83 2.89
CA SER A 170 -4.73 12.95 4.19
C SER A 170 -5.77 11.85 4.42
N LEU A 171 -6.68 11.64 3.48
CA LEU A 171 -7.69 10.57 3.54
C LEU A 171 -7.03 9.20 3.76
N LYS A 172 -5.96 8.91 3.00
CA LYS A 172 -5.24 7.64 3.12
C LYS A 172 -4.61 7.49 4.49
N LYS A 173 -3.90 8.51 4.99
CA LYS A 173 -3.20 8.45 6.27
C LYS A 173 -4.15 8.35 7.45
N GLU A 174 -5.22 9.13 7.43
CA GLU A 174 -6.08 9.36 8.60
C GLU A 174 -7.22 8.35 8.72
N ARG A 175 -7.61 7.71 7.62
CA ARG A 175 -8.71 6.73 7.60
C ARG A 175 -8.32 5.41 6.96
N ILE A 176 -7.82 5.40 5.72
CA ILE A 176 -7.73 4.15 4.94
C ILE A 176 -6.56 3.25 5.35
N MET A 177 -5.40 3.81 5.70
CA MET A 177 -4.17 3.02 5.91
C MET A 177 -4.28 2.04 7.09
N LYS A 178 -5.20 2.27 8.02
CA LYS A 178 -5.37 1.47 9.24
C LYS A 178 -6.67 0.66 9.29
N ILE A 179 -7.49 0.71 8.24
CA ILE A 179 -8.81 0.08 8.23
C ILE A 179 -8.88 -0.98 7.12
N ILE A 180 -9.29 -2.19 7.50
CA ILE A 180 -9.61 -3.26 6.56
C ILE A 180 -11.13 -3.32 6.40
N TYR A 181 -11.62 -2.79 5.27
CA TYR A 181 -13.04 -2.81 4.97
C TYR A 181 -13.47 -4.18 4.45
N LYS A 182 -14.45 -4.80 5.11
CA LYS A 182 -15.05 -6.07 4.69
C LYS A 182 -15.84 -5.94 3.39
N THR A 183 -16.56 -4.83 3.23
CA THR A 183 -17.43 -4.58 2.07
C THR A 183 -17.18 -3.21 1.47
N ARG A 184 -17.57 -3.02 0.20
CA ARG A 184 -17.47 -1.73 -0.49
C ARG A 184 -18.39 -0.68 0.14
N ASP A 185 -19.51 -1.09 0.71
CA ASP A 185 -20.51 -0.15 1.25
C ASP A 185 -20.08 0.39 2.61
N LEU A 186 -19.43 -0.43 3.45
CA LEU A 186 -18.77 0.05 4.67
C LEU A 186 -17.66 1.05 4.34
N ALA A 187 -16.84 0.76 3.31
CA ALA A 187 -15.82 1.69 2.86
C ALA A 187 -16.42 3.01 2.35
N ARG A 188 -17.54 2.96 1.61
CA ARG A 188 -18.23 4.15 1.14
C ARG A 188 -18.80 4.99 2.28
N ALA A 189 -19.46 4.37 3.24
CA ALA A 189 -20.05 5.06 4.38
C ALA A 189 -18.97 5.76 5.22
N ASP A 190 -17.86 5.07 5.52
CA ASP A 190 -16.76 5.63 6.30
C ASP A 190 -16.02 6.76 5.56
N ILE A 191 -15.77 6.58 4.25
CA ILE A 191 -15.15 7.65 3.44
C ILE A 191 -16.09 8.86 3.35
N PHE A 192 -17.40 8.64 3.22
CA PHE A 192 -18.39 9.72 3.19
C PHE A 192 -18.42 10.48 4.52
N ASP A 193 -18.47 9.79 5.65
CA ASP A 193 -18.42 10.39 6.98
C ASP A 193 -17.14 11.23 7.17
N TYR A 194 -15.98 10.71 6.76
CA TYR A 194 -14.74 11.47 6.80
C TYR A 194 -14.81 12.76 5.98
N ILE A 195 -15.36 12.70 4.77
CA ILE A 195 -15.46 13.87 3.89
C ILE A 195 -16.38 14.91 4.52
N GLU A 196 -17.60 14.52 4.91
CA GLU A 196 -18.61 15.46 5.38
C GLU A 196 -18.31 16.01 6.79
N VAL A 197 -17.96 15.12 7.72
CA VAL A 197 -17.85 15.49 9.15
C VAL A 197 -16.45 15.96 9.50
N SER A 198 -15.41 15.25 9.02
CA SER A 198 -14.04 15.58 9.40
C SER A 198 -13.42 16.62 8.47
N TYR A 199 -13.51 16.43 7.16
CA TYR A 199 -12.81 17.25 6.18
C TYR A 199 -13.53 18.57 5.89
N ASN A 200 -14.81 18.53 5.50
CA ASN A 200 -15.54 19.75 5.12
C ASN A 200 -15.90 20.64 6.32
N ARG A 201 -16.30 20.02 7.44
CA ARG A 201 -16.77 20.74 8.63
C ARG A 201 -15.67 21.17 9.59
N ALA A 202 -14.78 20.24 9.95
CA ALA A 202 -13.87 20.44 11.08
C ALA A 202 -12.44 20.84 10.68
N ARG A 203 -11.94 20.37 9.54
CA ARG A 203 -10.54 20.58 9.15
C ARG A 203 -10.28 22.02 8.74
N ARG A 204 -9.27 22.63 9.36
CA ARG A 204 -8.78 23.97 9.00
C ARG A 204 -7.70 23.88 7.93
N HIS A 205 -7.76 24.78 6.95
CA HIS A 205 -6.77 24.87 5.89
C HIS A 205 -6.07 26.23 5.93
N ASN A 206 -4.74 26.24 6.04
CA ASN A 206 -3.95 27.48 6.05
C ASN A 206 -4.23 28.35 4.80
N HIS A 207 -4.42 27.70 3.64
CA HIS A 207 -4.70 28.39 2.39
C HIS A 207 -6.08 29.07 2.33
N LEU A 208 -7.01 28.66 3.18
CA LEU A 208 -8.33 29.28 3.32
C LEU A 208 -8.36 30.33 4.45
N GLY A 209 -7.21 30.72 5.01
CA GLY A 209 -7.17 31.58 6.20
C GLY A 209 -7.49 30.84 7.50
N SER A 210 -7.15 29.55 7.57
CA SER A 210 -7.33 28.69 8.76
C SER A 210 -8.79 28.41 9.14
N VAL A 211 -9.72 28.52 8.20
CA VAL A 211 -11.11 28.07 8.36
C VAL A 211 -11.35 26.73 7.65
N SER A 212 -12.51 26.13 7.92
CA SER A 212 -12.93 24.90 7.24
C SER A 212 -13.54 25.18 5.86
N PRO A 213 -13.54 24.17 4.95
CA PRO A 213 -14.14 24.34 3.63
C PRO A 213 -15.60 24.79 3.66
N GLU A 214 -16.40 24.26 4.59
CA GLU A 214 -17.81 24.67 4.74
C GLU A 214 -17.93 26.12 5.21
N ALA A 215 -17.14 26.53 6.22
CA ALA A 215 -17.15 27.91 6.70
C ALA A 215 -16.69 28.90 5.61
N PHE A 216 -15.66 28.54 4.82
CA PHE A 216 -15.23 29.34 3.68
C PHE A 216 -16.34 29.46 2.61
N GLY A 217 -17.07 28.37 2.35
CA GLY A 217 -18.20 28.38 1.42
C GLY A 217 -19.34 29.28 1.87
N GLN A 218 -19.73 29.20 3.14
CA GLN A 218 -20.77 30.06 3.74
C GLN A 218 -20.35 31.54 3.73
N ALA A 219 -19.09 31.85 4.03
CA ALA A 219 -18.56 33.22 4.00
C ALA A 219 -18.40 33.81 2.59
N SER A 220 -18.34 32.95 1.57
CA SER A 220 -18.15 33.33 0.16
C SER A 220 -19.45 33.42 -0.65
N SER A 221 -20.59 33.08 -0.03
CA SER A 221 -21.92 33.01 -0.66
C SER A 221 -22.62 34.37 -0.70
#